data_AF-A0A7R7HUR6-F1
#
_entry.id   AF-A0A7R7HUR6-F1
#
_cell.length_a   1.000
_cell.length_b   1.000
_cell.length_c   1.000
_cell.angle_alpha   90.00
_cell.angle_beta   90.00
_cell.angle_gamma   90.00
#
_symmetry.space_group_name_H-M   'P 1'
#
loop_
_entity.id
_entity.type
_entity.pdbx_description
1 polymer ?
#
loop_
_entity_poly.entity_id
_entity_poly.type
_entity_poly.pdbx_seq_one_letter_code
_entity_poly.pdbx_strand_id
1 'polypeptide(L)'
;MRTEPENRPGRVLVVGRSPQVLTDTVDLLRANGYSADATNRFGQVVDDYDVSALDVLVFGGMVPAETKEQLRATVRDRNPRVVFVQGLAGIPGLISAQVQAATTTEPPAIGAVGYDPDQRTVRFTLREPAHVTVAAWWLTSVVPPEPRSASMRVLDERRPAGSHTVALPERVPSTASFAALTVGSFARVFTVGPMPTAVTRLAPASATDNRLPPVREVTTRSDDQ
;
A
#
# COMPACT_ATOMS: atom_id res chain seq x y z
N MET A 1 -16.23 22.29 25.56
CA MET A 1 -14.86 22.23 25.02
C MET A 1 -14.83 21.09 24.02
N ARG A 2 -14.90 21.37 22.71
CA ARG A 2 -14.71 20.35 21.68
C ARG A 2 -13.21 20.13 21.58
N THR A 3 -12.73 19.00 22.05
CA THR A 3 -11.37 18.55 21.75
C THR A 3 -11.31 18.40 20.23
N GLU A 4 -10.57 19.28 19.56
CA GLU A 4 -10.18 19.03 18.18
C GLU A 4 -9.52 17.65 18.16
N PRO A 5 -9.87 16.75 17.22
CA PRO A 5 -9.13 15.52 17.11
C PRO A 5 -7.68 15.92 16.82
N GLU A 6 -6.78 15.68 17.79
CA GLU A 6 -5.35 15.62 17.52
C GLU A 6 -5.23 14.80 16.24
N ASN A 7 -4.67 15.40 15.20
CA ASN A 7 -4.49 14.78 13.90
C ASN A 7 -3.40 13.70 14.06
N ARG A 8 -3.76 12.62 14.76
CA ARG A 8 -2.85 11.54 15.09
C ARG A 8 -2.53 10.85 13.78
N PRO A 9 -1.23 10.71 13.45
CA PRO A 9 -0.87 9.97 12.27
C PRO A 9 -1.41 8.55 12.35
N GLY A 10 -1.93 8.05 11.23
CA GLY A 10 -2.58 6.75 11.21
C GLY A 10 -1.66 5.64 11.73
N ARG A 11 -2.21 4.76 12.57
CA ARG A 11 -1.54 3.56 13.08
C ARG A 11 -1.67 2.43 12.07
N VAL A 12 -0.56 1.98 11.53
CA VAL A 12 -0.49 1.03 10.42
C VAL A 12 0.26 -0.22 10.85
N LEU A 13 -0.32 -1.39 10.63
CA LEU A 13 0.39 -2.66 10.76
C LEU A 13 0.50 -3.33 9.38
N VAL A 14 1.72 -3.72 8.99
CA VAL A 14 2.00 -4.45 7.75
C VAL A 14 2.33 -5.90 8.07
N VAL A 15 1.47 -6.82 7.64
CA VAL A 15 1.68 -8.26 7.79
C VAL A 15 2.08 -8.84 6.44
N GLY A 16 3.30 -9.38 6.33
CA GLY A 16 3.83 -9.89 5.07
C GLY A 16 4.96 -10.89 5.27
N ARG A 17 5.44 -11.51 4.19
CA ARG A 17 6.50 -12.54 4.30
C ARG A 17 7.89 -11.95 4.19
N SER A 18 8.12 -11.06 3.23
CA SER A 18 9.43 -10.57 2.84
C SER A 18 10.01 -9.63 3.92
N PRO A 19 11.14 -9.98 4.55
CA PRO A 19 11.79 -9.11 5.53
C PRO A 19 12.12 -7.72 4.99
N GLN A 20 12.69 -7.63 3.78
CA GLN A 20 13.12 -6.34 3.23
C GLN A 20 11.93 -5.44 2.90
N VAL A 21 10.87 -5.99 2.30
CA VAL A 21 9.67 -5.20 1.99
C VAL A 21 9.02 -4.70 3.27
N LEU A 22 8.99 -5.50 4.33
CA LEU A 22 8.44 -5.07 5.61
C LEU A 22 9.21 -3.88 6.19
N THR A 23 10.53 -3.98 6.29
CA THR A 23 11.36 -2.89 6.83
C THR A 23 11.29 -1.64 5.97
N ASP A 24 11.44 -1.77 4.64
CA ASP A 24 11.39 -0.62 3.73
C ASP A 24 10.02 0.06 3.72
N THR A 25 8.94 -0.71 3.88
CA THR A 25 7.57 -0.16 3.96
C THR A 25 7.39 0.62 5.26
N VAL A 26 7.88 0.08 6.37
CA VAL A 26 7.82 0.73 7.68
C VAL A 26 8.60 2.04 7.66
N ASP A 27 9.83 2.03 7.15
CA ASP A 27 10.66 3.23 7.06
C ASP A 27 9.99 4.32 6.22
N LEU A 28 9.41 3.94 5.08
CA LEU A 28 8.75 4.88 4.19
C LEU A 28 7.42 5.41 4.77
N LEU A 29 6.64 4.57 5.45
CA LEU A 29 5.44 5.01 6.17
C LEU A 29 5.77 5.98 7.31
N ARG A 30 6.80 5.67 8.12
CA ARG A 30 7.27 6.54 9.19
C ARG A 30 7.80 7.87 8.67
N ALA A 31 8.54 7.85 7.55
CA ALA A 31 8.98 9.07 6.87
C ALA A 31 7.80 9.93 6.37
N ASN A 32 6.66 9.31 6.07
CA ASN A 32 5.41 9.99 5.71
C ASN A 32 4.54 10.35 6.94
N GLY A 33 5.07 10.20 8.15
CA GLY A 33 4.45 10.60 9.40
C GLY A 33 3.63 9.51 10.10
N TYR A 34 3.41 8.34 9.49
CA TYR A 34 2.60 7.28 10.09
C TYR A 34 3.30 6.60 11.28
N SER A 35 2.52 6.15 12.27
CA SER A 35 3.00 5.17 13.25
C SER A 35 2.86 3.80 12.61
N ALA A 36 3.95 3.25 12.09
CA ALA A 36 3.93 2.03 11.30
C ALA A 36 4.78 0.92 11.91
N ASP A 37 4.21 -0.27 11.96
CA ASP A 37 4.83 -1.51 12.42
C ASP A 37 4.65 -2.61 11.37
N ALA A 38 5.47 -3.66 11.45
CA ALA A 38 5.40 -4.77 10.54
C ALA A 38 5.81 -6.10 11.18
N THR A 39 5.20 -7.19 10.70
CA THR A 39 5.60 -8.55 11.09
C THR A 39 5.42 -9.59 10.01
N ASN A 40 6.22 -10.65 10.09
CA ASN A 40 6.01 -11.91 9.37
C ASN A 40 5.57 -13.08 10.26
N ARG A 41 5.30 -12.84 11.55
CA ARG A 41 4.85 -13.83 12.53
C ARG A 41 3.32 -13.90 12.54
N PHE A 42 2.74 -14.44 11.47
CA PHE A 42 1.29 -14.31 11.21
C PHE A 42 0.39 -14.79 12.35
N GLY A 43 0.78 -15.87 13.03
CA GLY A 43 0.01 -16.44 14.14
C GLY A 43 0.09 -15.66 15.45
N GLN A 44 0.98 -14.67 15.57
CA GLN A 44 1.20 -13.90 16.81
C GLN A 44 0.76 -12.44 16.69
N VAL A 45 0.19 -12.04 15.55
CA VAL A 45 -0.21 -10.64 15.28
C VAL A 45 -1.09 -10.05 16.38
N VAL A 46 -2.06 -10.82 16.89
CA VAL A 46 -3.05 -10.34 17.87
C VAL A 46 -2.48 -10.32 19.30
N ASP A 47 -1.41 -11.05 19.54
CA ASP A 47 -0.71 -11.11 20.83
C ASP A 47 0.42 -10.06 20.90
N ASP A 48 1.09 -9.83 19.76
CA ASP A 48 2.26 -8.96 19.66
C ASP A 48 1.90 -7.48 19.48
N TYR A 49 0.68 -7.16 19.03
CA TYR A 49 0.26 -5.80 18.67
C TYR A 49 -1.11 -5.43 19.24
N ASP A 50 -1.28 -4.16 19.64
CA ASP A 50 -2.58 -3.60 19.99
C ASP A 50 -3.44 -3.35 18.74
N VAL A 51 -4.13 -4.41 18.28
CA VAL A 51 -5.01 -4.35 17.11
C VAL A 51 -6.25 -3.46 17.33
N SER A 52 -6.57 -3.11 18.58
CA SER A 52 -7.72 -2.27 18.92
C SER A 52 -7.52 -0.80 18.52
N ALA A 53 -6.26 -0.38 18.41
CA ALA A 53 -5.87 0.99 18.08
C ALA A 53 -5.42 1.16 16.61
N LEU A 54 -5.46 0.11 15.78
CA LEU A 54 -5.04 0.20 14.38
C LEU A 54 -6.04 0.99 13.53
N ASP A 55 -5.53 1.87 12.68
CA ASP A 55 -6.31 2.52 11.62
C ASP A 55 -6.26 1.69 10.33
N VAL A 56 -5.10 1.10 10.01
CA VAL A 56 -4.91 0.31 8.79
C VAL A 56 -4.16 -1.00 9.08
N LEU A 57 -4.70 -2.11 8.58
CA LEU A 57 -4.01 -3.40 8.52
C LEU A 57 -3.73 -3.78 7.07
N VAL A 58 -2.46 -3.86 6.69
CA VAL A 58 -2.01 -4.24 5.35
C VAL A 58 -1.64 -5.73 5.33
N PHE A 59 -2.20 -6.49 4.39
CA PHE A 59 -1.81 -7.86 4.12
C PHE A 59 -0.96 -7.98 2.85
N GLY A 60 0.24 -8.54 2.96
CA GLY A 60 1.07 -8.93 1.82
C GLY A 60 0.44 -10.05 0.98
N GLY A 61 0.88 -10.17 -0.27
CA GLY A 61 0.40 -11.21 -1.19
C GLY A 61 0.69 -12.63 -0.70
N MET A 62 1.80 -12.82 0.02
CA MET A 62 2.29 -14.11 0.49
C MET A 62 1.81 -14.49 1.90
N VAL A 63 0.87 -13.75 2.48
CA VAL A 63 0.14 -14.21 3.67
C VAL A 63 -0.91 -15.23 3.21
N PRO A 64 -1.02 -16.42 3.83
CA PRO A 64 -2.02 -17.41 3.45
C PRO A 64 -3.44 -16.87 3.51
N ALA A 65 -4.32 -17.32 2.60
CA ALA A 65 -5.69 -16.82 2.51
C ALA A 65 -6.49 -17.03 3.80
N GLU A 66 -6.45 -18.25 4.35
CA GLU A 66 -7.09 -18.61 5.63
C GLU A 66 -6.59 -17.71 6.78
N THR A 67 -5.28 -17.46 6.85
CA THR A 67 -4.70 -16.58 7.86
C THR A 67 -5.18 -15.13 7.71
N LYS A 68 -5.34 -14.62 6.48
CA LYS A 68 -5.94 -13.28 6.26
C LYS A 68 -7.40 -13.23 6.71
N GLU A 69 -8.17 -14.27 6.42
CA GLU A 69 -9.58 -14.35 6.80
C GLU A 69 -9.74 -14.41 8.32
N GLN A 70 -8.97 -15.27 8.99
CA GLN A 70 -8.94 -15.37 10.45
C GLN A 70 -8.55 -14.03 11.09
N LEU A 71 -7.43 -13.42 10.65
CA LEU A 71 -7.00 -12.14 11.18
C LEU A 71 -8.02 -11.03 10.93
N ARG A 72 -8.68 -11.01 9.76
CA ARG A 72 -9.76 -10.04 9.49
C ARG A 72 -10.92 -10.19 10.46
N ALA A 73 -11.37 -11.42 10.70
CA ALA A 73 -12.46 -11.69 11.63
C ALA A 73 -12.07 -11.24 13.06
N THR A 74 -10.95 -11.74 13.57
CA THR A 74 -10.49 -11.43 14.94
C THR A 74 -10.23 -9.94 15.15
N VAL A 75 -9.62 -9.24 14.18
CA VAL A 75 -9.37 -7.81 14.31
C VAL A 75 -10.67 -7.01 14.21
N ARG A 76 -11.62 -7.38 13.32
CA ARG A 76 -12.92 -6.68 13.24
C ARG A 76 -13.73 -6.79 14.52
N ASP A 77 -13.70 -7.94 15.18
CA ASP A 77 -14.40 -8.14 16.45
C ASP A 77 -13.90 -7.18 17.54
N ARG A 78 -12.59 -6.84 17.52
CA ARG A 78 -11.96 -5.91 18.48
C ARG A 78 -11.99 -4.44 18.00
N ASN A 79 -11.95 -4.22 16.70
CA ASN A 79 -11.85 -2.91 16.07
C ASN A 79 -12.67 -2.88 14.76
N PRO A 80 -13.96 -2.50 14.83
CA PRO A 80 -14.81 -2.42 13.64
C PRO A 80 -14.44 -1.31 12.65
N ARG A 81 -13.54 -0.39 13.03
CA ARG A 81 -13.17 0.80 12.24
C ARG A 81 -11.91 0.61 11.41
N VAL A 82 -11.14 -0.45 11.66
CA VAL A 82 -9.89 -0.72 10.92
C VAL A 82 -10.16 -0.85 9.42
N VAL A 83 -9.27 -0.27 8.61
CA VAL A 83 -9.28 -0.45 7.17
C VAL A 83 -8.32 -1.57 6.79
N PHE A 84 -8.79 -2.57 6.06
CA PHE A 84 -7.95 -3.64 5.54
C PHE A 84 -7.48 -3.33 4.13
N VAL A 85 -6.16 -3.34 3.93
CA VAL A 85 -5.53 -3.13 2.62
C VAL A 85 -4.88 -4.42 2.16
N GLN A 86 -5.14 -4.84 0.93
CA GLN A 86 -4.35 -5.90 0.29
C GLN A 86 -3.14 -5.23 -0.38
N GLY A 87 -1.97 -5.36 0.25
CA GLY A 87 -0.70 -4.86 -0.28
C GLY A 87 -0.42 -5.48 -1.64
N LEU A 88 -0.19 -4.62 -2.64
CA LEU A 88 0.04 -5.01 -4.02
C LEU A 88 1.53 -5.22 -4.29
N ALA A 89 1.84 -6.30 -5.00
CA ALA A 89 3.16 -6.62 -5.54
C ALA A 89 4.34 -6.68 -4.56
N GLY A 90 4.15 -6.44 -3.26
CA GLY A 90 5.27 -6.36 -2.32
C GLY A 90 6.23 -5.21 -2.66
N ILE A 91 5.70 -4.08 -3.13
CA ILE A 91 6.52 -2.91 -3.48
C ILE A 91 6.33 -1.85 -2.36
N PRO A 92 7.37 -1.50 -1.58
CA PRO A 92 7.22 -0.60 -0.43
C PRO A 92 6.56 0.74 -0.76
N GLY A 93 7.02 1.43 -1.82
CA GLY A 93 6.45 2.71 -2.24
C GLY A 93 4.98 2.62 -2.68
N LEU A 94 4.59 1.50 -3.30
CA LEU A 94 3.19 1.25 -3.68
C LEU A 94 2.33 0.97 -2.45
N ILE A 95 2.82 0.15 -1.51
CA ILE A 95 2.10 -0.15 -0.27
C ILE A 95 1.85 1.14 0.53
N SER A 96 2.86 2.00 0.65
CA SER A 96 2.65 3.30 1.30
C SER A 96 1.64 4.18 0.57
N ALA A 97 1.63 4.19 -0.77
CA ALA A 97 0.61 4.93 -1.52
C ALA A 97 -0.80 4.34 -1.30
N GLN A 98 -0.92 3.01 -1.14
CA GLN A 98 -2.19 2.37 -0.80
C GLN A 98 -2.67 2.72 0.62
N VAL A 99 -1.74 2.79 1.58
CA VAL A 99 -2.05 3.24 2.95
C VAL A 99 -2.51 4.68 2.94
N GLN A 100 -1.81 5.58 2.23
CA GLN A 100 -2.23 6.97 2.09
C GLN A 100 -3.63 7.07 1.48
N ALA A 101 -3.91 6.31 0.43
CA ALA A 101 -5.24 6.27 -0.18
C ALA A 101 -6.32 5.73 0.77
N ALA A 102 -5.97 4.80 1.67
CA ALA A 102 -6.88 4.22 2.66
C ALA A 102 -7.16 5.15 3.84
N THR A 103 -6.21 6.02 4.21
CA THR A 103 -6.36 6.96 5.34
C THR A 103 -6.85 8.34 4.91
N THR A 104 -7.02 8.59 3.60
CA THR A 104 -7.53 9.86 3.11
C THR A 104 -9.02 9.99 3.45
N THR A 105 -9.35 10.90 4.36
CA THR A 105 -10.74 11.22 4.77
C THR A 105 -11.30 12.49 4.14
N GLU A 106 -10.43 13.36 3.59
CA GLU A 106 -10.85 14.63 3.00
C GLU A 106 -11.09 14.54 1.48
N PRO A 107 -12.11 15.22 0.93
CA PRO A 107 -12.27 15.39 -0.51
C PRO A 107 -11.64 16.74 -0.92
N PRO A 108 -10.35 16.84 -1.29
CA PRO A 108 -9.68 18.12 -1.01
C PRO A 108 -9.80 19.08 -2.21
N ALA A 109 -8.96 18.94 -3.22
CA ALA A 109 -8.94 19.86 -4.36
C ALA A 109 -9.25 19.15 -5.68
N ILE A 110 -9.84 17.94 -5.62
CA ILE A 110 -9.88 17.03 -6.76
C ILE A 110 -11.31 16.57 -7.08
N GLY A 111 -11.62 16.51 -8.38
CA GLY A 111 -12.87 16.04 -8.96
C GLY A 111 -12.76 14.59 -9.44
N ALA A 112 -13.16 14.33 -10.68
CA ALA A 112 -13.05 13.00 -11.27
C ALA A 112 -11.58 12.56 -11.36
N VAL A 113 -11.32 11.29 -11.03
CA VAL A 113 -9.99 10.67 -11.08
C VAL A 113 -10.15 9.27 -11.67
N GLY A 114 -9.32 8.92 -12.65
CA GLY A 114 -9.38 7.62 -13.32
C GLY A 114 -8.09 7.27 -14.06
N TYR A 115 -8.00 6.01 -14.48
CA TYR A 115 -6.97 5.53 -15.39
C TYR A 115 -7.65 4.98 -16.64
N ASP A 116 -7.21 5.45 -17.81
CA ASP A 116 -7.61 4.93 -19.11
C ASP A 116 -6.57 3.89 -19.56
N PRO A 117 -6.92 2.59 -19.60
CA PRO A 117 -5.98 1.52 -19.95
C PRO A 117 -5.63 1.52 -21.45
N ASP A 118 -6.52 1.98 -22.32
CA ASP A 118 -6.31 1.98 -23.77
C ASP A 118 -5.30 3.05 -24.17
N GLN A 119 -5.43 4.24 -23.55
CA GLN A 119 -4.50 5.35 -23.76
C GLN A 119 -3.31 5.35 -22.80
N ARG A 120 -3.34 4.49 -21.77
CA ARG A 120 -2.37 4.45 -20.67
C ARG A 120 -2.18 5.81 -20.00
N THR A 121 -3.30 6.49 -19.70
CA THR A 121 -3.28 7.83 -19.11
C THR A 121 -3.96 7.87 -17.74
N VAL A 122 -3.35 8.60 -16.81
CA VAL A 122 -4.01 9.02 -15.56
C VAL A 122 -4.76 10.31 -15.86
N ARG A 123 -6.06 10.32 -15.61
CA ARG A 123 -6.94 11.48 -15.81
C ARG A 123 -7.42 11.99 -14.45
N PHE A 124 -7.33 13.29 -14.24
CA PHE A 124 -7.84 13.92 -13.03
C PHE A 124 -8.30 15.35 -13.26
N THR A 125 -9.24 15.82 -12.44
CA THR A 125 -9.69 17.22 -12.45
C THR A 125 -9.30 17.89 -11.14
N LEU A 126 -8.64 19.04 -11.21
CA LEU A 126 -8.37 19.89 -10.05
C LEU A 126 -9.41 21.01 -9.96
N ARG A 127 -9.95 21.24 -8.76
CA ARG A 127 -10.87 22.35 -8.45
C ARG A 127 -10.12 23.67 -8.24
N GLU A 128 -8.87 23.58 -7.80
CA GLU A 128 -7.98 24.71 -7.53
C GLU A 128 -6.53 24.32 -7.86
N PRO A 129 -5.61 25.29 -8.02
CA PRO A 129 -4.21 24.99 -8.31
C PRO A 129 -3.54 24.23 -7.17
N ALA A 130 -3.03 23.03 -7.45
CA ALA A 130 -2.46 22.12 -6.45
C ALA A 130 -1.15 21.48 -6.94
N HIS A 131 -0.32 21.04 -5.99
CA HIS A 131 0.84 20.21 -6.30
C HIS A 131 0.38 18.78 -6.59
N VAL A 132 0.85 18.22 -7.71
CA VAL A 132 0.44 16.90 -8.18
C VAL A 132 1.66 16.04 -8.40
N THR A 133 1.62 14.85 -7.81
CA THR A 133 2.60 13.80 -8.09
C THR A 133 1.92 12.62 -8.77
N VAL A 134 2.49 12.13 -9.86
CA VAL A 134 2.15 10.82 -10.45
C VAL A 134 3.39 9.97 -10.40
N ALA A 135 3.32 8.85 -9.67
CA ALA A 135 4.39 7.88 -9.56
C ALA A 135 3.93 6.54 -10.15
N ALA A 136 4.87 5.81 -10.76
CA ALA A 136 4.66 4.48 -11.28
C ALA A 136 5.63 3.49 -10.63
N TRP A 137 5.17 2.26 -10.43
CA TRP A 137 5.98 1.15 -9.93
C TRP A 137 5.70 -0.11 -10.75
N TRP A 138 6.72 -0.95 -10.90
CA TRP A 138 6.55 -2.23 -11.57
C TRP A 138 7.52 -3.27 -11.02
N LEU A 139 7.12 -4.53 -11.14
CA LEU A 139 7.98 -5.65 -10.77
C LEU A 139 9.05 -5.87 -11.84
N THR A 140 10.30 -6.00 -11.39
CA THR A 140 11.44 -6.42 -12.21
C THR A 140 11.82 -7.88 -11.93
N SER A 141 11.41 -8.41 -10.77
CA SER A 141 11.55 -9.82 -10.42
C SER A 141 10.51 -10.23 -9.39
N VAL A 142 10.02 -11.47 -9.50
CA VAL A 142 8.96 -12.04 -8.65
C VAL A 142 9.43 -13.29 -7.92
N VAL A 143 10.73 -13.52 -7.89
CA VAL A 143 11.35 -14.69 -7.26
C VAL A 143 11.28 -14.52 -5.74
N PRO A 144 10.64 -15.45 -5.00
CA PRO A 144 10.64 -15.40 -3.54
C PRO A 144 12.05 -15.54 -2.94
N PRO A 145 12.29 -15.05 -1.71
CA PRO A 145 11.31 -14.39 -0.84
C PRO A 145 11.10 -12.90 -1.16
N GLU A 146 12.03 -12.29 -1.89
CA GLU A 146 12.11 -10.85 -2.08
C GLU A 146 11.77 -10.44 -3.53
N PRO A 147 10.59 -9.84 -3.78
CA PRO A 147 10.32 -9.26 -5.08
C PRO A 147 11.27 -8.08 -5.33
N ARG A 148 11.69 -7.90 -6.58
CA ARG A 148 12.41 -6.69 -7.00
C ARG A 148 11.47 -5.82 -7.81
N SER A 149 11.64 -4.52 -7.65
CA SER A 149 10.82 -3.52 -8.33
C SER A 149 11.67 -2.37 -8.84
N ALA A 150 11.07 -1.59 -9.72
CA ALA A 150 11.55 -0.28 -10.11
C ALA A 150 10.40 0.72 -9.98
N SER A 151 10.76 2.00 -9.89
CA SER A 151 9.81 3.09 -9.79
C SER A 151 10.24 4.25 -10.67
N MET A 152 9.27 5.13 -10.97
CA MET A 152 9.51 6.36 -11.72
C MET A 152 8.50 7.41 -11.29
N ARG A 153 8.98 8.64 -11.09
CA ARG A 153 8.12 9.80 -10.94
C ARG A 153 7.79 10.33 -12.33
N VAL A 154 6.55 10.15 -12.75
CA VAL A 154 6.01 10.53 -14.07
C VAL A 154 5.68 12.02 -14.10
N LEU A 155 5.15 12.55 -13.00
CA LEU A 155 4.82 13.95 -12.81
C LEU A 155 5.16 14.36 -11.38
N ASP A 156 5.71 15.57 -11.20
CA ASP A 156 5.89 16.18 -9.89
C ASP A 156 5.97 17.71 -9.99
N GLU A 157 4.81 18.36 -10.03
CA GLU A 157 4.75 19.81 -10.22
C GLU A 157 3.41 20.38 -9.78
N ARG A 158 3.35 21.71 -9.66
CA ARG A 158 2.10 22.43 -9.43
C ARG A 158 1.31 22.54 -10.74
N ARG A 159 0.05 22.12 -10.71
CA ARG A 159 -0.90 22.21 -11.83
C ARG A 159 -1.98 23.24 -11.55
N PRO A 160 -2.48 23.98 -12.56
CA PRO A 160 -3.64 24.87 -12.39
C PRO A 160 -4.92 24.07 -12.18
N ALA A 161 -6.00 24.75 -11.80
CA ALA A 161 -7.34 24.16 -11.82
C ALA A 161 -7.72 23.71 -13.25
N GLY A 162 -8.58 22.70 -13.36
CA GLY A 162 -9.04 22.15 -14.64
C GLY A 162 -8.76 20.65 -14.79
N SER A 163 -9.05 20.12 -15.98
CA SER A 163 -8.82 18.71 -16.31
C SER A 163 -7.41 18.49 -16.85
N HIS A 164 -6.79 17.42 -16.37
CA HIS A 164 -5.42 17.04 -16.69
C HIS A 164 -5.34 15.59 -17.10
N THR A 165 -4.40 15.32 -18.00
CA THR A 165 -4.09 13.98 -18.49
C THR A 165 -2.59 13.80 -18.43
N VAL A 166 -2.14 12.69 -17.83
CA VAL A 166 -0.73 12.32 -17.73
C VAL A 166 -0.54 10.96 -18.37
N ALA A 167 0.19 10.90 -19.48
CA ALA A 167 0.53 9.65 -20.14
C ALA A 167 1.64 8.92 -19.37
N LEU A 168 1.46 7.62 -19.17
CA LEU A 168 2.52 6.78 -18.63
C LEU A 168 3.54 6.50 -19.72
N PRO A 169 4.84 6.78 -19.50
CA PRO A 169 5.88 6.52 -20.49
C PRO A 169 5.99 5.02 -20.82
N GLU A 170 6.45 4.70 -22.03
CA GLU A 170 6.64 3.31 -22.51
C GLU A 170 7.59 2.49 -21.63
N ARG A 171 8.51 3.16 -20.91
CA ARG A 171 9.40 2.50 -19.93
C ARG A 171 8.63 1.82 -18.80
N VAL A 172 7.43 2.30 -18.44
CA VAL A 172 6.54 1.58 -17.52
C VAL A 172 5.99 0.37 -18.27
N PRO A 173 6.19 -0.87 -17.81
CA PRO A 173 5.65 -2.03 -18.50
C PRO A 173 4.11 -2.04 -18.52
N SER A 174 3.52 -2.78 -19.45
CA SER A 174 2.07 -3.01 -19.51
C SER A 174 1.60 -4.17 -18.63
N THR A 175 2.51 -4.80 -17.88
CA THR A 175 2.23 -5.94 -16.97
C THR A 175 2.85 -5.69 -15.61
N ALA A 176 2.24 -6.21 -14.54
CA ALA A 176 2.74 -6.08 -13.16
C ALA A 176 3.17 -4.65 -12.80
N SER A 177 2.36 -3.68 -13.23
CA SER A 177 2.68 -2.26 -13.15
C SER A 177 1.52 -1.51 -12.51
N PHE A 178 1.85 -0.47 -11.76
CA PHE A 178 0.94 0.28 -10.91
C PHE A 178 1.28 1.76 -11.01
N ALA A 179 0.30 2.61 -10.77
CA ALA A 179 0.50 4.05 -10.65
C ALA A 179 -0.25 4.58 -9.43
N ALA A 180 0.22 5.69 -8.89
CA ALA A 180 -0.52 6.46 -7.91
C ALA A 180 -0.52 7.94 -8.30
N LEU A 181 -1.67 8.57 -8.11
CA LEU A 181 -1.87 10.01 -8.15
C LEU A 181 -1.95 10.52 -6.71
N THR A 182 -1.14 11.52 -6.38
CA THR A 182 -1.17 12.21 -5.09
C THR A 182 -1.42 13.70 -5.30
N VAL A 183 -2.38 14.26 -4.56
CA VAL A 183 -2.73 15.69 -4.54
C VAL A 183 -2.99 16.12 -3.10
N GLY A 184 -2.03 16.81 -2.48
CA GLY A 184 -2.08 17.10 -1.04
C GLY A 184 -2.13 15.82 -0.21
N SER A 185 -3.11 15.69 0.68
CA SER A 185 -3.36 14.47 1.47
C SER A 185 -3.99 13.34 0.66
N PHE A 186 -4.66 13.64 -0.47
CA PHE A 186 -5.37 12.65 -1.27
C PHE A 186 -4.42 11.79 -2.09
N ALA A 187 -4.64 10.48 -2.07
CA ALA A 187 -3.99 9.53 -2.97
C ALA A 187 -4.99 8.59 -3.64
N ARG A 188 -4.70 8.21 -4.88
CA ARG A 188 -5.42 7.17 -5.63
C ARG A 188 -4.43 6.24 -6.31
N VAL A 189 -4.54 4.96 -6.04
CA VAL A 189 -3.71 3.90 -6.66
C VAL A 189 -4.49 3.23 -7.80
N PHE A 190 -3.79 2.90 -8.88
CA PHE A 190 -4.29 2.22 -10.06
C PHE A 190 -3.44 0.99 -10.39
N THR A 191 -4.09 -0.10 -10.80
CA THR A 191 -3.43 -1.19 -11.52
C THR A 191 -3.34 -0.79 -12.98
N VAL A 192 -2.12 -0.58 -13.47
CA VAL A 192 -1.82 -0.14 -14.86
C VAL A 192 -1.69 -1.34 -15.77
N GLY A 193 -0.99 -2.37 -15.29
CA GLY A 193 -0.77 -3.62 -16.00
C GLY A 193 -1.16 -4.79 -15.14
N PRO A 194 -1.91 -5.78 -15.65
CA PRO A 194 -2.36 -6.92 -14.86
C PRO A 194 -1.17 -7.70 -14.30
N MET A 195 -1.36 -8.27 -13.11
CA MET A 195 -0.39 -9.20 -12.53
C MET A 195 -0.33 -10.48 -13.37
N PRO A 196 0.86 -10.97 -13.76
CA PRO A 196 0.98 -12.24 -14.47
C PRO A 196 0.44 -13.40 -13.62
N THR A 197 -0.28 -14.33 -14.27
CA THR A 197 -0.87 -15.52 -13.61
C THR A 197 0.18 -16.38 -12.89
N ALA A 198 1.44 -16.38 -13.36
CA ALA A 198 2.52 -17.08 -12.69
C ALA A 198 2.75 -16.56 -11.25
N VAL A 199 2.56 -15.26 -11.02
CA VAL A 199 2.76 -14.63 -9.71
C VAL A 199 1.58 -14.91 -8.79
N THR A 200 0.34 -14.93 -9.31
CA THR A 200 -0.83 -15.22 -8.49
C THR A 200 -0.83 -16.65 -7.96
N ARG A 201 -0.21 -17.60 -8.66
CA ARG A 201 -0.02 -19.00 -8.20
C ARG A 201 1.00 -19.18 -7.08
N LEU A 202 1.83 -18.17 -6.81
CA LEU A 202 2.81 -18.21 -5.72
C LEU A 202 2.17 -17.91 -4.36
N ALA A 203 0.95 -17.35 -4.34
CA ALA A 203 0.22 -17.15 -3.10
C ALA A 203 0.02 -18.49 -2.36
N PRO A 204 0.41 -18.58 -1.07
CA PRO A 204 0.19 -19.78 -0.29
C PRO A 204 -1.30 -20.12 -0.18
N ALA A 205 -1.65 -21.39 -0.41
CA ALA A 205 -3.03 -21.84 -0.28
C ALA A 205 -3.45 -21.98 1.19
N SER A 206 -2.52 -22.35 2.07
CA SER A 206 -2.73 -22.54 3.51
C SER A 206 -1.50 -22.13 4.32
N ALA A 207 -1.66 -22.04 5.65
CA ALA A 207 -0.54 -21.79 6.57
C ALA A 207 0.51 -22.92 6.60
N THR A 208 0.15 -24.11 6.13
CA THR A 208 1.02 -25.29 6.04
C THR A 208 1.73 -25.43 4.68
N ASP A 209 1.53 -24.46 3.78
CA ASP A 209 2.14 -24.45 2.46
C ASP A 209 3.64 -24.12 2.53
N ASN A 210 4.46 -25.17 2.56
CA ASN A 210 5.91 -25.12 2.69
C ASN A 210 6.67 -25.00 1.35
N ARG A 211 5.99 -24.61 0.26
CA ARG A 211 6.64 -24.47 -1.07
C ARG A 211 7.66 -23.33 -1.13
N LEU A 212 7.67 -22.45 -0.14
CA LEU A 212 8.51 -21.26 -0.10
C LEU A 212 9.63 -21.42 0.93
N PRO A 213 10.84 -20.91 0.62
CA PRO A 213 11.98 -21.00 1.54
C PRO A 213 11.69 -20.24 2.85
N PRO A 214 12.25 -20.69 3.99
CA PRO A 214 12.14 -19.96 5.25
C PRO A 214 12.75 -18.57 5.12
N VAL A 215 12.23 -17.62 5.90
CA VAL A 215 12.70 -16.23 5.96
C VAL A 215 13.02 -15.86 7.40
N ARG A 216 13.95 -14.93 7.60
CA ARG A 216 14.25 -14.38 8.92
C ARG A 216 13.01 -13.75 9.53
N GLU A 217 12.77 -13.96 10.82
CA GLU A 217 11.68 -13.29 11.53
C GLU A 217 11.87 -11.76 11.56
N VAL A 218 10.76 -11.04 11.38
CA VAL A 218 10.70 -9.58 11.48
C VAL A 218 9.51 -9.21 12.35
N THR A 219 9.77 -8.35 13.32
CA THR A 219 8.83 -7.65 14.18
C THR A 219 9.42 -6.27 14.38
N THR A 220 8.67 -5.21 14.10
CA THR A 220 9.09 -3.83 14.38
C THR A 220 8.06 -3.18 15.30
N ARG A 221 8.49 -2.34 16.24
CA ARG A 221 7.57 -1.51 17.03
C ARG A 221 7.91 -0.03 16.88
N SER A 222 6.88 0.80 16.99
CA SER A 222 7.04 2.25 16.89
C SER A 222 7.64 2.84 18.18
N ASP A 223 7.61 2.08 19.28
CA ASP A 223 8.21 2.45 20.57
C ASP A 223 9.72 2.13 20.69
N ASP A 224 10.32 1.48 19.67
CA ASP A 224 11.73 1.08 19.67
C ASP A 224 12.69 2.19 19.15
N GLN A 225 12.23 3.45 19.08
CA GLN A 225 13.03 4.63 18.67
C GLN A 225 13.18 5.66 19.78
#